data_AF-B9M0P8-F1
#
_entry.id   AF-B9M0P8-F1
#
_cell.length_a   1.000
_cell.length_b   1.000
_cell.length_c   1.000
_cell.angle_alpha   90.00
_cell.angle_beta   90.00
_cell.angle_gamma   90.00
#
_symmetry.space_group_name_H-M   'P 1'
#
loop_
_entity.id
_entity.type
_entity.pdbx_description
1 polymer ?
#
loop_
_entity_poly.entity_id
_entity_poly.type
_entity_poly.pdbx_seq_one_letter_code
_entity_poly.pdbx_strand_id
1 'polypeptide(L)'
;MALFYHYLMLAVFLSVTPVTALAMEQSFAQNNMKAAIRLAPDSPSAGSKVTFALKLEKDGQVVTDRKVALQVYEKGTNRQVLSREVDVLEDEYLDSWSFDTPGEYKIAVTIADVGKSAEVLSYEINAMVGEAKSSEHEEHGFFSHHFGSGKWRWWGGGMMLLMMVPMMIIAL
;
A
#
# COMPACT_ATOMS: atom_id res chain seq x y z
N MET A 1 -41.24 36.28 5.26
CA MET A 1 -40.86 34.93 4.76
C MET A 1 -39.51 34.90 4.03
N ALA A 2 -38.55 35.79 4.33
CA ALA A 2 -37.23 35.80 3.67
C ALA A 2 -36.07 35.34 4.58
N LEU A 3 -36.32 35.17 5.89
CA LEU A 3 -35.30 34.84 6.89
C LEU A 3 -35.13 33.33 7.13
N PHE A 4 -36.04 32.49 6.64
CA PHE A 4 -35.98 31.04 6.88
C PHE A 4 -35.05 30.29 5.92
N TYR A 5 -34.77 30.85 4.74
CA TYR A 5 -33.94 30.21 3.71
C TYR A 5 -32.42 30.36 3.96
N HIS A 6 -32.00 31.34 4.77
CA HIS A 6 -30.57 31.52 5.06
C HIS A 6 -30.02 30.51 6.08
N TYR A 7 -30.85 29.99 6.98
CA TYR A 7 -30.42 28.98 7.97
C TYR A 7 -30.36 27.57 7.39
N LEU A 8 -31.12 27.26 6.33
CA LEU A 8 -31.12 25.92 5.72
C LEU A 8 -29.88 25.66 4.84
N MET A 9 -29.26 26.71 4.28
CA MET A 9 -28.03 26.60 3.48
C MET A 9 -26.76 26.41 4.32
N LEU A 10 -26.79 26.71 5.62
CA LEU A 10 -25.61 26.55 6.49
C LEU A 10 -25.44 25.12 7.03
N ALA A 11 -26.51 24.31 7.03
CA ALA A 11 -26.49 22.95 7.60
C ALA A 11 -25.96 21.87 6.65
N VAL A 12 -25.80 22.17 5.35
CA VAL A 12 -25.38 21.18 4.33
C VAL A 12 -23.86 21.17 4.12
N PHE A 13 -23.11 22.12 4.70
CA PHE A 13 -21.66 22.25 4.49
C PHE A 13 -20.78 21.48 5.50
N LEU A 14 -21.38 20.68 6.40
CA LEU A 14 -20.68 20.09 7.56
C LEU A 14 -20.51 18.57 7.54
N SER A 15 -20.92 17.85 6.49
CA SER A 15 -21.01 16.38 6.54
C SER A 15 -20.12 15.60 5.57
N VAL A 16 -19.10 16.22 4.98
CA VAL A 16 -18.12 15.48 4.14
C VAL A 16 -16.71 15.82 4.59
N THR A 17 -16.36 15.47 5.83
CA THR A 17 -14.95 15.23 6.11
C THR A 17 -14.58 13.94 5.37
N PRO A 18 -13.70 13.98 4.35
CA PRO A 18 -13.16 12.74 3.82
C PRO A 18 -12.51 12.05 5.00
N VAL A 19 -12.92 10.81 5.29
CA VAL A 19 -12.17 9.92 6.17
C VAL A 19 -10.87 9.67 5.43
N THR A 20 -9.90 10.57 5.60
CA THR A 20 -8.53 10.32 5.22
C THR A 20 -8.13 9.15 6.09
N ALA A 21 -8.16 7.96 5.50
CA ALA A 21 -7.41 6.82 6.01
C ALA A 21 -5.98 7.34 6.12
N LEU A 22 -5.60 7.70 7.34
CA LEU A 22 -4.21 7.97 7.67
C LEU A 22 -3.51 6.67 7.33
N ALA A 23 -2.47 6.76 6.52
CA ALA A 23 -1.55 5.67 6.30
C ALA A 23 -0.44 5.86 7.34
N MET A 24 -0.05 4.77 7.99
CA MET A 24 1.01 4.76 8.98
C MET A 24 2.32 5.03 8.25
N GLU A 25 2.78 6.27 8.31
CA GLU A 25 4.05 6.69 7.75
C GLU A 25 5.12 6.74 8.85
N GLN A 26 6.18 5.95 8.70
CA GLN A 26 7.35 6.00 9.55
C GLN A 26 8.56 6.44 8.74
N SER A 27 9.21 7.52 9.17
CA SER A 27 10.42 8.02 8.54
C SER A 27 11.66 7.70 9.39
N PHE A 28 12.69 7.16 8.76
CA PHE A 28 13.98 6.86 9.36
C PHE A 28 15.09 7.59 8.62
N ALA A 29 16.15 8.00 9.31
CA ALA A 29 17.31 8.63 8.69
C ALA A 29 18.61 7.99 9.21
N GLN A 30 19.45 7.49 8.30
CA GLN A 30 20.76 6.90 8.61
C GLN A 30 21.71 7.10 7.43
N ASN A 31 22.97 7.49 7.69
CA ASN A 31 24.00 7.69 6.65
C ASN A 31 23.55 8.60 5.48
N ASN A 32 22.89 9.72 5.79
CA ASN A 32 22.27 10.66 4.84
C ASN A 32 21.16 10.06 3.96
N MET A 33 20.75 8.82 4.22
CA MET A 33 19.61 8.18 3.59
C MET A 33 18.39 8.32 4.48
N LYS A 34 17.32 8.84 3.93
CA LYS A 34 16.00 8.96 4.54
C LYS A 34 15.09 7.91 3.91
N ALA A 35 14.51 7.05 4.74
CA ALA A 35 13.53 6.06 4.34
C ALA A 35 12.17 6.46 4.90
N ALA A 36 11.16 6.61 4.04
CA ALA A 36 9.77 6.80 4.44
C ALA A 36 8.99 5.54 4.10
N ILE A 37 8.54 4.81 5.11
CA ILE A 37 7.78 3.57 4.97
C ILE A 37 6.32 3.87 5.26
N ARG A 38 5.43 3.41 4.37
CA ARG A 38 3.98 3.47 4.51
C ARG A 38 3.38 2.08 4.44
N LEU A 39 2.50 1.78 5.40
CA LEU A 39 1.66 0.59 5.38
C LEU A 39 0.20 1.01 5.30
N ALA A 40 -0.55 0.37 4.42
CA ALA A 40 -1.98 0.60 4.28
C ALA A 40 -2.73 -0.74 4.16
N PRO A 41 -3.83 -0.95 4.91
CA PRO A 41 -4.36 -0.06 5.94
C PRO A 41 -3.53 -0.08 7.24
N ASP A 42 -3.70 0.94 8.10
CA ASP A 42 -3.03 1.04 9.42
C ASP A 42 -3.36 -0.11 10.36
N SER A 43 -4.60 -0.58 10.27
CA SER A 43 -5.13 -1.70 11.05
C SER A 43 -5.52 -2.82 10.09
N PRO A 44 -4.57 -3.63 9.61
CA PRO A 44 -4.85 -4.74 8.71
C PRO A 44 -5.69 -5.81 9.42
N SER A 45 -6.59 -6.45 8.68
CA SER A 45 -7.32 -7.63 9.14
C SER A 45 -6.84 -8.87 8.38
N ALA A 46 -6.99 -10.06 8.98
CA ALA A 46 -6.75 -11.30 8.27
C ALA A 46 -7.59 -11.37 6.97
N GLY A 47 -6.98 -11.85 5.89
CA GLY A 47 -7.55 -11.88 4.53
C GLY A 47 -7.60 -10.53 3.80
N SER A 48 -7.30 -9.41 4.47
CA SER A 48 -7.24 -8.10 3.80
C SER A 48 -5.90 -7.86 3.12
N LYS A 49 -5.94 -7.12 2.00
CA LYS A 49 -4.75 -6.73 1.25
C LYS A 49 -4.04 -5.59 1.99
N VAL A 50 -2.77 -5.80 2.30
CA VAL A 50 -1.83 -4.80 2.81
C VAL A 50 -0.95 -4.34 1.66
N THR A 51 -0.78 -3.03 1.59
CA THR A 51 0.11 -2.35 0.66
C THR A 51 1.26 -1.76 1.45
N PHE A 52 2.47 -2.05 0.99
CA PHE A 52 3.71 -1.46 1.47
C PHE A 52 4.24 -0.52 0.41
N ALA A 53 4.61 0.68 0.84
CA ALA A 53 5.35 1.62 0.04
C ALA A 53 6.58 2.10 0.81
N LEU A 54 7.73 2.09 0.16
CA LEU A 54 8.96 2.63 0.70
C LEU A 54 9.52 3.66 -0.28
N LYS A 55 9.70 4.89 0.20
CA LYS A 55 10.41 5.94 -0.52
C LYS A 55 11.78 6.16 0.10
N LEU A 56 12.82 6.12 -0.73
CA LEU A 56 14.19 6.41 -0.31
C LEU A 56 14.65 7.74 -0.88
N GLU A 57 15.20 8.58 -0.02
CA GLU A 57 15.80 9.85 -0.39
C GLU A 57 17.22 9.93 0.16
N LYS A 58 18.18 10.38 -0.65
CA LYS A 58 19.55 10.67 -0.21
C LYS A 58 19.92 12.06 -0.68
N ASP A 59 20.33 12.91 0.26
CA ASP A 59 20.65 14.32 -0.03
C ASP A 59 19.53 15.06 -0.79
N GLY A 60 18.27 14.70 -0.51
CA GLY A 60 17.07 15.27 -1.14
C GLY A 60 16.70 14.70 -2.52
N GLN A 61 17.47 13.74 -3.05
CA GLN A 61 17.18 13.06 -4.31
C GLN A 61 16.58 11.67 -4.05
N VAL A 62 15.61 11.26 -4.87
CA VAL A 62 15.01 9.93 -4.75
C VAL A 62 16.00 8.86 -5.22
N VAL A 63 16.06 7.74 -4.50
CA VAL A 63 17.01 6.65 -4.73
C VAL A 63 16.29 5.34 -5.04
N THR A 64 16.43 4.85 -6.27
CA THR A 64 15.76 3.65 -6.79
C THR A 64 16.71 2.51 -7.17
N ASP A 65 18.01 2.68 -6.93
CA ASP A 65 19.08 1.75 -7.31
C ASP A 65 19.45 0.73 -6.21
N ARG A 66 18.53 0.46 -5.27
CA ARG A 66 18.78 -0.38 -4.10
C ARG A 66 18.07 -1.72 -4.20
N LYS A 67 18.67 -2.74 -3.59
CA LYS A 67 17.98 -4.00 -3.34
C LYS A 67 17.22 -3.89 -2.03
N VAL A 68 15.90 -3.96 -2.11
CA VAL A 68 15.01 -3.95 -0.95
C VAL A 68 14.44 -5.34 -0.78
N ALA A 69 14.69 -5.95 0.39
CA ALA A 69 14.11 -7.22 0.79
C ALA A 69 13.09 -7.00 1.90
N LEU A 70 11.89 -7.54 1.71
CA LEU A 70 10.81 -7.54 2.68
C LEU A 70 10.67 -8.94 3.29
N GLN A 71 10.70 -8.98 4.62
CA GLN A 71 10.49 -10.20 5.39
C GLN A 71 9.42 -9.95 6.44
N VAL A 72 8.51 -10.90 6.59
CA VAL A 72 7.43 -10.81 7.58
C VAL A 72 7.49 -12.03 8.48
N TYR A 73 7.45 -11.80 9.78
CA TYR A 73 7.54 -12.81 10.83
C TYR A 73 6.32 -12.73 11.74
N GLU A 74 5.77 -13.88 12.13
CA GLU A 74 4.78 -13.98 13.19
C GLU A 74 5.47 -13.81 14.55
N LYS A 75 4.99 -12.86 15.36
CA LYS A 75 5.59 -12.53 16.65
C LYS A 75 5.18 -13.57 17.69
N GLY A 76 6.18 -14.10 18.41
CA GLY A 76 6.00 -15.18 19.39
C GLY A 76 6.50 -16.54 18.89
N THR A 77 6.26 -16.87 17.63
CA THR A 77 6.79 -18.10 17.01
C THR A 77 8.11 -17.86 16.25
N ASN A 78 8.38 -16.59 15.87
CA ASN A 78 9.47 -16.21 14.98
C ASN A 78 9.41 -16.95 13.63
N ARG A 79 8.22 -17.42 13.24
CA ARG A 79 7.99 -18.09 11.98
C ARG A 79 7.95 -17.05 10.87
N GLN A 80 8.80 -17.23 9.86
CA GLN A 80 8.76 -16.40 8.67
C GLN A 80 7.56 -16.80 7.80
N VAL A 81 6.70 -15.83 7.49
CA VAL A 81 5.50 -16.01 6.65
C VAL A 81 5.69 -15.43 5.25
N LEU A 82 6.58 -14.44 5.09
CA LEU A 82 6.90 -13.84 3.79
C LEU A 82 8.40 -13.56 3.67
N SER A 83 8.95 -13.78 2.48
CA SER A 83 10.31 -13.39 2.09
C SER A 83 10.35 -13.09 0.60
N ARG A 84 10.59 -11.83 0.22
CA ARG A 84 10.81 -11.49 -1.20
C ARG A 84 11.50 -10.16 -1.37
N GLU A 85 12.07 -9.95 -2.55
CA GLU A 85 12.56 -8.65 -3.00
C GLU A 85 11.37 -7.78 -3.42
N VAL A 86 11.50 -6.46 -3.23
CA VAL A 86 10.47 -5.47 -3.57
C VAL A 86 10.88 -4.74 -4.84
N ASP A 87 9.96 -4.67 -5.80
CA ASP A 87 10.16 -3.96 -7.06
C ASP A 87 9.98 -2.45 -6.91
N VAL A 88 10.66 -1.70 -7.76
CA VAL A 88 10.49 -0.25 -7.89
C VAL A 88 9.39 0.06 -8.90
N LEU A 89 8.46 0.93 -8.51
CA LEU A 89 7.43 1.49 -9.39
C LEU A 89 7.21 2.97 -9.04
N GLU A 90 7.23 3.85 -10.04
CA GLU A 90 6.98 5.30 -9.87
C GLU A 90 7.84 5.94 -8.77
N ASP A 91 9.14 5.65 -8.76
CA ASP A 91 10.13 6.16 -7.80
C ASP A 91 9.95 5.69 -6.34
N GLU A 92 9.07 4.71 -6.09
CA GLU A 92 8.87 4.06 -4.79
C GLU A 92 9.03 2.54 -4.90
N TYR A 93 9.41 1.89 -3.81
CA TYR A 93 9.42 0.44 -3.71
C TYR A 93 8.03 0.01 -3.23
N LEU A 94 7.29 -0.72 -4.06
CA LEU A 94 5.89 -1.06 -3.80
C LEU A 94 5.71 -2.58 -3.73
N ASP A 95 5.00 -3.02 -2.71
CA ASP A 95 4.60 -4.43 -2.58
C ASP A 95 3.21 -4.57 -1.98
N SER A 96 2.58 -5.73 -2.18
CA SER A 96 1.32 -6.05 -1.53
C SER A 96 1.14 -7.53 -1.20
N TRP A 97 0.61 -7.82 -0.02
CA TRP A 97 0.32 -9.17 0.46
C TRP A 97 -0.94 -9.18 1.32
N SER A 98 -1.32 -10.34 1.84
CA SER A 98 -2.39 -10.51 2.83
C SER A 98 -1.88 -11.38 3.98
N PHE A 99 -2.45 -11.18 5.16
CA PHE A 99 -2.19 -12.03 6.32
C PHE A 99 -3.24 -13.14 6.41
N ASP A 100 -2.84 -14.39 6.58
CA ASP A 100 -3.79 -15.51 6.66
C ASP A 100 -4.47 -15.60 8.03
N THR A 101 -3.73 -15.31 9.10
CA THR A 101 -4.20 -15.41 10.49
C THR A 101 -4.07 -14.07 11.22
N PRO A 102 -5.01 -13.75 12.12
CA PRO A 102 -4.86 -12.59 13.01
C PRO A 102 -3.71 -12.80 14.00
N GLY A 103 -3.12 -11.72 14.48
CA GLY A 103 -2.00 -11.78 15.43
C GLY A 103 -1.04 -10.60 15.32
N GLU A 104 0.05 -10.67 16.08
CA GLU A 104 1.13 -9.69 16.02
C GLU A 104 2.19 -10.15 15.02
N TYR A 105 2.63 -9.24 14.15
CA TYR A 105 3.65 -9.50 13.15
C TYR A 105 4.78 -8.48 13.23
N LYS A 106 5.98 -8.95 12.88
CA LYS A 106 7.18 -8.12 12.69
C LYS A 106 7.52 -8.09 11.20
N ILE A 107 7.52 -6.90 10.63
CA ILE A 107 7.90 -6.62 9.25
C ILE A 107 9.33 -6.08 9.28
N ALA A 108 10.26 -6.82 8.70
CA ALA A 108 11.65 -6.42 8.55
C ALA A 108 11.91 -6.00 7.10
N VAL A 109 12.46 -4.80 6.92
CA VAL A 109 12.85 -4.26 5.62
C VAL A 109 14.36 -4.11 5.61
N THR A 110 15.02 -4.79 4.68
CA THR A 110 16.47 -4.70 4.49
C THR A 110 16.78 -3.99 3.18
N ILE A 111 17.65 -2.99 3.23
CA ILE A 111 18.04 -2.17 2.08
C ILE A 111 19.55 -2.33 1.90
N ALA A 112 19.94 -2.83 0.74
CA ALA A 112 21.33 -3.05 0.38
C ALA A 112 21.71 -2.28 -0.89
N ASP A 113 22.92 -1.74 -0.91
CA ASP A 113 23.54 -1.22 -2.14
C ASP A 113 24.01 -2.39 -3.02
N VAL A 114 23.66 -2.36 -4.31
CA VAL A 114 24.08 -3.39 -5.28
C VAL A 114 25.60 -3.42 -5.46
N GLY A 115 26.27 -2.28 -5.29
CA GLY A 115 27.72 -2.14 -5.44
C GLY A 115 28.51 -2.14 -4.13
N LYS A 116 27.87 -2.07 -2.96
CA LYS A 116 28.53 -1.96 -1.65
C LYS A 116 27.84 -2.83 -0.60
N SER A 117 28.29 -4.06 -0.43
CA SER A 117 27.70 -4.99 0.56
C SER A 117 27.87 -4.57 2.03
N ALA A 118 28.71 -3.56 2.31
CA ALA A 118 28.97 -3.09 3.68
C ALA A 118 27.88 -2.16 4.22
N GLU A 119 27.07 -1.55 3.35
CA GLU A 119 26.00 -0.62 3.75
C GLU A 119 24.66 -1.34 3.65
N VAL A 120 24.28 -2.03 4.73
CA VAL A 120 22.95 -2.66 4.87
C VAL A 120 22.18 -1.90 5.94
N LEU A 121 21.04 -1.33 5.54
CA LEU A 121 20.08 -0.73 6.47
C LEU A 121 18.99 -1.76 6.77
N SER A 122 18.57 -1.84 8.02
CA SER A 122 17.49 -2.72 8.44
C SER A 122 16.50 -1.96 9.31
N TYR A 123 15.23 -2.02 8.94
CA TYR A 123 14.13 -1.41 9.67
C TYR A 123 13.15 -2.48 10.11
N GLU A 124 12.64 -2.36 11.33
CA GLU A 124 11.63 -3.26 11.88
C GLU A 124 10.36 -2.49 12.22
N ILE A 125 9.23 -2.98 11.74
CA ILE A 125 7.90 -2.42 11.97
C ILE A 125 7.04 -3.50 12.61
N ASN A 126 6.37 -3.16 13.71
CA ASN A 126 5.41 -4.05 14.34
C ASN A 126 4.00 -3.72 13.83
N ALA A 127 3.27 -4.73 13.38
CA ALA A 127 1.90 -4.62 12.92
C ALA A 127 0.99 -5.54 13.74
N MET A 128 -0.18 -5.02 14.13
CA MET A 128 -1.24 -5.79 14.78
C MET A 128 -2.30 -6.11 13.75
N VAL A 129 -2.50 -7.40 13.45
CA VAL A 129 -3.48 -7.89 12.47
C VAL A 129 -4.74 -8.34 13.21
N GLY A 130 -5.84 -7.64 12.97
CA GLY A 130 -7.15 -7.98 13.53
C GLY A 130 -7.79 -9.20 12.87
N GLU A 131 -8.86 -9.71 13.47
CA GLU A 131 -9.67 -10.79 12.89
C GLU A 131 -10.20 -10.41 11.51
N ALA A 132 -10.37 -11.40 10.64
CA ALA A 132 -11.04 -11.20 9.38
C ALA A 132 -12.41 -10.61 9.67
N LYS A 133 -12.75 -9.49 9.03
CA LYS A 133 -14.12 -8.97 9.10
C LYS A 133 -15.00 -10.08 8.54
N SER A 134 -15.77 -10.73 9.41
CA SER A 134 -16.80 -11.65 8.97
C SER A 134 -17.62 -10.89 7.96
N SER A 135 -17.73 -11.42 6.75
CA SER A 135 -18.80 -11.02 5.86
C SER A 135 -20.09 -11.56 6.48
N GLU A 136 -20.52 -10.98 7.61
CA GLU A 136 -21.92 -11.04 7.98
C GLU A 136 -22.64 -10.49 6.76
N HIS A 137 -23.36 -11.39 6.09
CA HIS A 137 -24.29 -11.02 5.07
C HIS A 137 -25.19 -9.93 5.65
N GLU A 138 -24.93 -8.68 5.30
CA GLU A 138 -26.02 -7.75 5.12
C GLU A 138 -26.85 -8.32 3.96
N GLU A 139 -27.78 -9.21 4.31
CA GLU A 139 -28.97 -9.54 3.53
C GLU A 139 -29.83 -8.27 3.41
N HIS A 140 -29.34 -7.21 2.75
CA HIS A 140 -30.19 -6.10 2.36
C HIS A 140 -29.75 -5.55 1.01
N GLY A 141 -30.57 -5.86 0.01
CA GLY A 141 -30.42 -5.39 -1.36
C GLY A 141 -30.42 -3.87 -1.45
N PHE A 142 -29.36 -3.32 -2.06
CA PHE A 142 -29.35 -1.92 -2.51
C PHE A 142 -28.43 -1.65 -3.73
N PHE A 143 -27.77 -2.65 -4.30
CA PHE A 143 -26.80 -2.44 -5.40
C PHE A 143 -27.26 -2.91 -6.79
N SER A 144 -28.52 -2.67 -7.17
CA SER A 144 -28.93 -2.78 -8.58
C SER A 144 -29.10 -1.44 -9.31
N HIS A 145 -29.05 -0.29 -8.64
CA HIS A 145 -29.21 1.00 -9.33
C HIS A 145 -28.41 2.12 -8.65
N HIS A 146 -27.11 2.29 -8.96
CA HIS A 146 -26.40 3.60 -8.94
C HIS A 146 -24.90 3.46 -9.33
N PHE A 147 -24.57 2.73 -10.41
CA PHE A 147 -23.28 2.93 -11.09
C PHE A 147 -23.31 4.25 -11.90
N GLY A 148 -23.40 5.37 -11.18
CA GLY A 148 -23.20 6.71 -11.68
C GLY A 148 -21.73 7.11 -11.53
N SER A 149 -21.08 7.32 -12.68
CA SER A 149 -19.86 8.11 -12.92
C SER A 149 -19.02 8.53 -11.69
N GLY A 150 -18.04 7.70 -11.33
CA GLY A 150 -17.03 8.05 -10.33
C GLY A 150 -15.69 7.41 -10.64
N LYS A 151 -15.03 7.90 -11.69
CA LYS A 151 -13.57 8.02 -11.92
C LYS A 151 -12.54 7.06 -11.25
N TRP A 152 -12.86 5.79 -11.01
CA TRP A 152 -11.91 4.77 -10.49
C TRP A 152 -11.84 3.53 -11.40
N ARG A 153 -11.65 3.74 -12.72
CA ARG A 153 -11.58 2.65 -13.73
C ARG A 153 -10.18 2.36 -14.28
N TRP A 154 -9.06 2.70 -13.61
CA TRP A 154 -7.74 2.54 -14.28
C TRP A 154 -6.89 1.32 -13.90
N TRP A 155 -7.07 0.68 -12.75
CA TRP A 155 -6.16 -0.42 -12.37
C TRP A 155 -6.51 -1.82 -12.94
N GLY A 156 -7.60 -1.95 -13.71
CA GLY A 156 -8.09 -3.25 -14.18
C GLY A 156 -7.94 -3.57 -15.67
N GLY A 157 -7.47 -2.64 -16.51
CA GLY A 157 -7.50 -2.79 -17.98
C GLY A 157 -6.15 -2.83 -18.69
N GLY A 158 -5.04 -2.57 -18.00
CA GLY A 158 -3.73 -2.35 -18.63
C GLY A 158 -2.90 -3.61 -18.92
N MET A 159 -3.36 -4.80 -18.52
CA MET A 159 -2.59 -6.05 -18.61
C MET A 159 -2.87 -6.89 -19.88
N MET A 160 -3.68 -6.40 -20.84
CA MET A 160 -4.00 -7.17 -22.06
C MET A 160 -3.28 -6.71 -23.34
N LEU A 161 -2.46 -5.65 -23.31
CA LEU A 161 -1.90 -5.04 -24.54
C LEU A 161 -0.42 -5.32 -24.82
N LEU A 162 0.21 -6.27 -24.11
CA LEU A 162 1.61 -6.67 -24.35
C LEU A 162 1.78 -8.08 -24.95
N MET A 163 0.72 -8.68 -25.52
CA MET A 163 0.81 -9.97 -26.25
C MET A 163 0.65 -9.87 -27.78
N MET A 164 0.76 -8.68 -28.38
CA MET A 164 0.82 -8.53 -29.84
C MET A 164 2.08 -7.77 -30.26
N VAL A 165 3.25 -8.40 -30.09
CA VAL A 165 4.43 -8.08 -30.89
C VAL A 165 4.35 -8.94 -32.16
N PRO A 166 4.20 -8.36 -33.36
CA PRO A 166 4.20 -9.13 -34.59
C PRO A 166 5.62 -9.62 -34.90
N MET A 167 5.79 -10.95 -34.93
CA MET A 167 6.87 -11.59 -35.67
C MET A 167 6.72 -11.23 -37.16
N MET A 168 7.54 -10.32 -37.67
CA MET A 168 7.80 -10.25 -39.11
C MET A 168 9.10 -9.48 -39.41
N ILE A 169 10.24 -10.08 -39.09
CA ILE A 169 11.49 -9.85 -39.79
C ILE A 169 12.14 -11.22 -39.94
N ILE A 170 12.03 -11.83 -41.13
CA ILE A 170 12.98 -12.77 -41.77
C ILE A 170 12.41 -13.08 -43.16
N ALA A 171 13.10 -12.59 -44.19
CA ALA A 171 13.38 -13.17 -45.51
C ALA A 171 13.87 -12.01 -46.40
N LEU A 172 15.17 -11.90 -46.68
CA LEU A 172 15.87 -12.49 -47.83
C LEU A 172 15.22 -12.11 -49.16
#